data_AF-A0A933U1M7-F1
#
_entry.id   AF-A0A933U1M7-F1
#
_cell.length_a   1.000
_cell.length_b   1.000
_cell.length_c   1.000
_cell.angle_alpha   90.00
_cell.angle_beta   90.00
_cell.angle_gamma   90.00
#
_symmetry.space_group_name_H-M   'P 1'
#
loop_
_entity.id
_entity.type
_entity.pdbx_description
1 polymer ?
#
loop_
_entity_poly.entity_id
_entity_poly.type
_entity_poly.pdbx_seq_one_letter_code
_entity_poly.pdbx_strand_id
1 'polypeptide(L)'
;MLASFLLAAACRTTSATAPAGLREVTATRAKLMQSFEVRSRAVLAGYVLRYASDEEPPRTYFVVRNREHQDLGLVDALGRAWCYRAHEREPEWITTGTVLQGARAILGVEADVVLVEL
;
A
#
# COMPACT_ATOMS: atom_id res chain seq x y z
N MET A 1 -65.05 12.27 13.68
CA MET A 1 -63.60 12.44 13.93
C MET A 1 -62.84 11.81 12.77
N LEU A 2 -62.30 12.62 11.86
CA LEU A 2 -61.43 12.18 10.77
C LEU A 2 -60.07 12.86 10.97
N ALA A 3 -59.09 12.08 11.41
CA ALA A 3 -57.71 12.53 11.59
C ALA A 3 -57.01 12.50 10.22
N SER A 4 -56.70 13.67 9.68
CA SER A 4 -55.91 13.82 8.47
C SER A 4 -54.44 13.59 8.78
N PHE A 5 -53.88 12.49 8.28
CA PHE A 5 -52.44 12.21 8.28
C PHE A 5 -51.76 13.07 7.20
N LEU A 6 -51.05 14.12 7.62
CA LEU A 6 -50.14 14.88 6.77
C LEU A 6 -48.82 14.11 6.64
N LEU A 7 -48.70 13.32 5.57
CA LEU A 7 -47.42 12.74 5.13
C LEU A 7 -46.55 13.83 4.50
N ALA A 8 -45.67 14.43 5.29
CA ALA A 8 -44.67 15.36 4.79
C ALA A 8 -43.54 14.60 4.07
N ALA A 9 -43.57 14.61 2.74
CA ALA A 9 -42.44 14.14 1.93
C ALA A 9 -41.31 15.16 2.01
N ALA A 10 -40.27 14.86 2.80
CA ALA A 10 -39.07 15.68 2.88
C ALA A 10 -38.17 15.41 1.66
N CYS A 11 -38.26 16.26 0.64
CA CYS A 11 -37.33 16.22 -0.49
C CYS A 11 -36.00 16.87 -0.06
N ARG A 12 -34.92 16.08 -0.01
CA ARG A 12 -33.58 16.58 0.33
C ARG A 12 -32.77 16.79 -0.93
N THR A 13 -32.57 18.05 -1.31
CA THR A 13 -31.65 18.42 -2.40
C THR A 13 -30.24 18.47 -1.84
N THR A 14 -29.36 17.59 -2.30
CA THR A 14 -27.93 17.64 -1.98
C THR A 14 -27.19 18.36 -3.11
N SER A 15 -26.54 19.47 -2.77
CA SER A 15 -25.60 20.17 -3.65
C SER A 15 -24.18 19.85 -3.17
N ALA A 16 -23.33 19.38 -4.08
CA ALA A 16 -21.90 19.18 -3.84
C ALA A 16 -21.14 20.28 -4.59
N THR A 17 -20.43 21.13 -3.87
CA THR A 17 -19.54 22.15 -4.44
C THR A 17 -18.11 21.72 -4.19
N ALA A 18 -17.34 21.53 -5.27
CA ALA A 18 -15.90 21.34 -5.17
C ALA A 18 -15.24 22.72 -4.93
N PRO A 19 -14.27 22.84 -4.00
CA PRO A 19 -13.55 24.08 -3.79
C PRO A 19 -12.80 24.50 -5.06
N ALA A 20 -12.88 25.78 -5.41
CA ALA A 20 -12.13 26.35 -6.53
C ALA A 20 -10.62 26.22 -6.26
N GLY A 21 -9.89 25.63 -7.21
CA GLY A 21 -8.43 25.48 -7.13
C GLY A 21 -7.92 24.10 -6.71
N LEU A 22 -8.79 23.09 -6.59
CA LEU A 22 -8.32 21.70 -6.57
C LEU A 22 -7.63 21.39 -7.91
N ARG A 23 -6.30 21.27 -7.89
CA ARG A 23 -5.57 20.55 -8.95
C ARG A 23 -6.29 19.22 -9.15
N GLU A 24 -6.61 18.90 -10.40
CA GLU A 24 -7.04 17.54 -10.76
C GLU A 24 -5.98 16.57 -10.23
N VAL A 25 -6.30 15.89 -9.13
CA VAL A 25 -5.50 14.77 -8.65
C VAL A 25 -6.02 13.58 -9.42
N THR A 26 -5.37 13.26 -10.55
CA THR A 26 -5.55 11.96 -11.18
C THR A 26 -4.95 10.94 -10.21
N ALA A 27 -5.82 10.16 -9.56
CA ALA A 27 -5.37 9.10 -8.67
C ALA A 27 -4.56 8.09 -9.50
N THR A 28 -3.24 8.07 -9.33
CA THR A 28 -2.37 7.03 -9.87
C THR A 28 -2.84 5.69 -9.31
N ARG A 29 -3.21 4.75 -10.18
CA ARG A 29 -3.62 3.41 -9.77
C ARG A 29 -2.46 2.46 -9.94
N ALA A 30 -2.10 1.81 -8.84
CA ALA A 30 -1.15 0.73 -8.89
C ALA A 30 -1.87 -0.62 -8.99
N LYS A 31 -1.46 -1.42 -9.96
CA LYS A 31 -1.96 -2.78 -10.15
C LYS A 31 -1.02 -3.76 -9.47
N LEU A 32 -1.57 -4.61 -8.61
CA LEU A 32 -0.84 -5.76 -8.07
C LEU A 32 -0.53 -6.73 -9.22
N MET A 33 0.75 -7.04 -9.40
CA MET A 33 1.24 -7.89 -10.49
C MET A 33 1.59 -9.28 -10.00
N GLN A 34 2.32 -9.37 -8.88
CA GLN A 34 2.81 -10.63 -8.31
C GLN A 34 2.89 -10.52 -6.80
N SER A 35 2.79 -11.66 -6.13
CA SER A 35 2.93 -11.81 -4.68
C SER A 35 3.94 -12.90 -4.38
N PHE A 36 4.78 -12.67 -3.37
CA PHE A 36 5.81 -13.60 -2.94
C PHE A 36 5.74 -13.77 -1.42
N GLU A 37 5.90 -15.00 -0.94
CA GLU A 37 6.28 -15.25 0.44
C GLU A 37 7.77 -15.00 0.63
N VAL A 38 8.12 -14.34 1.72
CA VAL A 38 9.49 -14.29 2.22
C VAL A 38 9.65 -15.40 3.24
N ARG A 39 10.50 -16.38 2.94
CA ARG A 39 10.78 -17.50 3.85
C ARG A 39 12.21 -17.44 4.37
N SER A 40 12.36 -17.60 5.68
CA SER A 40 13.63 -17.74 6.37
C SER A 40 13.71 -19.13 6.98
N ARG A 41 14.70 -19.95 6.55
CA ARG A 41 14.82 -21.36 7.00
C ARG A 41 13.48 -22.13 6.96
N ALA A 42 12.74 -21.98 5.85
CA ALA A 42 11.40 -22.50 5.60
C ALA A 42 10.23 -21.91 6.43
N VAL A 43 10.50 -21.05 7.41
CA VAL A 43 9.49 -20.32 8.18
C VAL A 43 9.06 -19.06 7.43
N LEU A 44 7.75 -18.82 7.35
CA LEU A 44 7.22 -17.57 6.77
C LEU A 44 7.63 -16.37 7.62
N ALA A 45 8.37 -15.45 7.02
CA ALA A 45 8.79 -14.19 7.63
C ALA A 45 7.85 -13.03 7.27
N GLY A 46 7.24 -13.07 6.08
CA GLY A 46 6.36 -12.01 5.58
C GLY A 46 6.08 -12.18 4.09
N TYR A 47 5.71 -11.09 3.43
CA TYR A 47 5.36 -11.09 2.02
C TYR A 47 6.00 -9.91 1.28
N VAL A 48 6.21 -10.09 -0.02
CA VAL A 48 6.57 -9.02 -0.95
C VAL A 48 5.53 -8.98 -2.07
N LEU A 49 4.97 -7.81 -2.34
CA LEU A 49 3.97 -7.60 -3.37
C LEU A 49 4.54 -6.66 -4.43
N ARG A 50 4.60 -7.09 -5.68
CA ARG A 50 5.06 -6.28 -6.80
C ARG A 50 3.88 -5.53 -7.41
N TYR A 51 3.99 -4.21 -7.47
CA TYR A 51 3.02 -3.35 -8.13
C TYR A 51 3.63 -2.69 -9.37
N ALA A 52 2.78 -2.41 -10.35
CA ALA A 52 3.07 -1.52 -11.46
C ALA A 52 2.08 -0.34 -11.42
N SER A 53 2.58 0.89 -11.50
CA SER A 53 1.74 2.07 -11.66
C SER A 53 1.33 2.29 -13.11
N ASP A 54 0.24 3.02 -13.30
CA ASP A 54 -0.24 3.54 -14.58
C ASP A 54 0.38 4.90 -14.97
N GLU A 55 1.48 5.30 -14.30
CA GLU A 55 2.25 6.48 -14.68
C GLU A 55 2.95 6.31 -16.04
N GLU A 56 3.33 7.43 -16.66
CA GLU A 56 4.16 7.45 -17.86
C GLU A 56 5.52 8.12 -17.54
N PRO A 57 6.63 7.36 -17.47
CA PRO A 57 6.73 5.91 -17.66
C PRO A 57 6.23 5.10 -16.45
N PRO A 58 5.79 3.83 -16.65
CA PRO A 58 5.31 2.98 -15.56
C PRO A 58 6.39 2.75 -14.51
N ARG A 59 6.04 2.90 -13.24
CA ARG A 59 6.96 2.60 -12.13
C ARG A 59 6.64 1.25 -11.53
N THR A 60 7.68 0.47 -11.26
CA THR A 60 7.57 -0.75 -10.45
C THR A 60 7.98 -0.42 -9.02
N TYR A 61 7.25 -0.93 -8.05
CA TYR A 61 7.67 -0.91 -6.66
C TYR A 61 7.16 -2.16 -5.94
N PHE A 62 7.80 -2.47 -4.82
CA PHE A 62 7.56 -3.68 -4.05
C PHE A 62 7.15 -3.29 -2.65
N VAL A 63 5.95 -3.68 -2.22
CA VAL A 63 5.49 -3.47 -0.84
C VAL A 63 5.86 -4.68 0.00
N VAL A 64 6.45 -4.45 1.17
CA VAL A 64 6.84 -5.50 2.12
C VAL A 64 5.82 -5.55 3.26
N ARG A 65 5.28 -6.74 3.51
CA ARG A 65 4.31 -6.99 4.58
C ARG A 65 4.83 -7.95 5.62
N ASN A 66 4.45 -7.75 6.88
CA ASN A 66 4.64 -8.78 7.91
C ASN A 66 3.66 -9.96 7.71
N ARG A 67 3.74 -10.95 8.60
CA ARG A 67 2.93 -12.17 8.56
C ARG A 67 1.43 -11.88 8.75
N GLU A 68 1.14 -10.78 9.43
CA GLU A 68 -0.19 -10.26 9.72
C GLU A 68 -0.71 -9.35 8.58
N HIS A 69 -0.01 -9.33 7.44
CA HIS A 69 -0.35 -8.57 6.22
C HIS A 69 -0.36 -7.04 6.38
N GLN A 70 0.32 -6.50 7.39
CA GLN A 70 0.51 -5.06 7.54
C GLN A 70 1.66 -4.59 6.65
N ASP A 71 1.45 -3.49 5.93
CA ASP A 71 2.48 -2.84 5.13
C ASP A 71 3.53 -2.22 6.07
N LEU A 72 4.77 -2.73 6.02
CA LEU A 72 5.87 -2.22 6.84
C LEU A 72 6.75 -1.24 6.08
N GLY A 73 6.81 -1.37 4.75
CA GLY A 73 7.77 -0.64 3.96
C GLY A 73 7.67 -0.94 2.48
N LEU A 74 8.55 -0.31 1.71
CA LEU A 74 8.61 -0.51 0.26
C LEU A 74 10.06 -0.55 -0.23
N VAL A 75 10.26 -1.27 -1.33
CA VAL A 75 11.47 -1.22 -2.14
C VAL A 75 11.08 -0.65 -3.50
N ASP A 76 11.73 0.44 -3.91
CA ASP A 76 11.42 1.08 -5.20
C ASP A 76 12.16 0.43 -6.38
N ALA A 77 11.90 0.91 -7.59
CA ALA A 77 12.54 0.44 -8.82
C ALA A 77 14.07 0.56 -8.82
N LEU A 78 14.65 1.41 -7.96
CA LEU A 78 16.09 1.62 -7.81
C LEU A 78 16.68 0.73 -6.71
N GLY A 79 15.88 -0.12 -6.08
CA GLY A 79 16.33 -1.00 -5.01
C GLY A 79 16.49 -0.29 -3.66
N ARG A 80 15.97 0.93 -3.49
CA ARG A 80 16.02 1.65 -2.20
C ARG A 80 14.90 1.14 -1.31
N ALA A 81 15.26 0.67 -0.12
CA ALA A 81 14.34 0.13 0.87
C ALA A 81 14.01 1.18 1.93
N TRP A 82 12.71 1.39 2.14
CA TRP A 82 12.16 2.35 3.08
C TRP A 82 11.21 1.64 4.05
N CYS A 83 11.26 1.99 5.33
CA CYS A 83 10.43 1.38 6.37
C CYS A 83 9.60 2.45 7.09
N TYR A 84 8.31 2.19 7.27
CA TYR A 84 7.41 3.03 8.06
C TYR A 84 7.43 2.51 9.50
N ARG A 85 8.02 3.28 10.41
CA ARG A 85 8.00 2.97 11.83
C ARG A 85 6.64 3.34 12.42
N ALA A 86 6.22 2.58 13.42
CA ALA A 86 4.99 2.88 14.13
C ALA A 86 5.06 4.31 14.71
N HIS A 87 4.00 5.08 14.48
CA HIS A 87 3.84 6.47 14.93
C HIS A 87 4.74 7.50 14.23
N GLU A 88 5.61 7.09 13.32
CA GLU A 88 6.37 8.02 12.49
C GLU A 88 5.60 8.42 11.24
N ARG A 89 5.70 9.69 10.88
CA ARG A 89 5.03 10.23 9.69
C ARG A 89 5.82 9.94 8.41
N GLU A 90 7.15 10.06 8.50
CA GLU A 90 8.05 9.92 7.36
C GLU A 90 8.71 8.53 7.39
N PRO A 91 8.88 7.87 6.23
CA PRO A 91 9.58 6.60 6.18
C PRO A 91 11.09 6.77 6.40
N GLU A 92 11.68 5.82 7.09
CA GLU A 92 13.12 5.72 7.31
C GLU A 92 13.77 5.01 6.11
N TRP A 93 14.85 5.58 5.56
CA TRP A 93 15.69 4.87 4.59
C TRP A 93 16.53 3.81 5.30
N ILE A 94 16.39 2.54 4.90
CA ILE A 94 17.05 1.42 5.56
C ILE A 94 18.31 0.98 4.82
N THR A 95 18.20 0.79 3.50
CA THR A 95 19.31 0.27 2.69
C THR A 95 19.06 0.47 1.18
N THR A 96 20.04 0.10 0.37
CA THR A 96 19.91 -0.03 -1.09
C THR A 96 20.47 -1.37 -1.53
N GLY A 97 19.76 -2.06 -2.42
CA GLY A 97 20.18 -3.37 -2.93
C GLY A 97 19.09 -4.07 -3.71
N THR A 98 19.05 -5.40 -3.66
CA THR A 98 17.99 -6.18 -4.29
C THR A 98 16.69 -6.13 -3.48
N VAL A 99 15.57 -6.50 -4.12
CA VAL A 99 14.27 -6.63 -3.43
C VAL A 99 14.36 -7.60 -2.25
N LEU A 100 15.10 -8.71 -2.41
CA LEU A 100 15.31 -9.69 -1.33
C LEU A 100 16.07 -9.07 -0.15
N GLN A 101 17.13 -8.31 -0.42
CA GLN A 101 17.92 -7.63 0.62
C GLN A 101 17.07 -6.56 1.35
N GLY A 102 16.31 -5.77 0.61
CA GLY A 102 15.39 -4.78 1.17
C GLY A 102 14.29 -5.42 2.02
N ALA A 103 13.64 -6.48 1.52
CA ALA A 103 12.62 -7.21 2.27
C ALA A 103 13.18 -7.83 3.55
N ARG A 104 14.38 -8.43 3.50
CA ARG A 104 15.08 -8.94 4.68
C ARG A 104 15.29 -7.85 5.73
N ALA A 105 15.79 -6.69 5.31
CA ALA A 105 16.07 -5.57 6.20
C ALA A 105 14.80 -4.98 6.82
N ILE A 106 13.73 -4.81 6.03
CA ILE A 106 12.43 -4.30 6.51
C ILE A 106 11.79 -5.28 7.50
N LEU A 107 11.86 -6.58 7.23
CA LEU A 107 11.31 -7.62 8.12
C LEU A 107 12.19 -7.90 9.36
N GLY A 108 13.38 -7.32 9.43
CA GLY A 108 14.30 -7.50 10.56
C GLY A 108 14.80 -8.94 10.73
N VAL A 109 14.98 -9.68 9.62
CA VAL A 109 15.42 -11.09 9.66
C VAL A 109 16.92 -11.18 9.39
N GLU A 110 17.69 -11.78 10.30
CA GLU A 110 19.16 -11.89 10.13
C GLU A 110 19.59 -13.10 9.29
N ALA A 111 18.75 -14.13 9.20
CA ALA A 111 19.05 -15.34 8.45
C ALA A 111 18.85 -15.17 6.93
N ASP A 112 19.42 -16.09 6.16
CA ASP A 112 19.18 -16.18 4.72
C ASP A 112 17.69 -16.36 4.43
N VAL A 113 17.22 -15.58 3.46
CA VAL A 113 15.82 -15.56 3.02
C VAL A 113 15.72 -15.90 1.55
N VAL A 114 14.55 -16.43 1.17
CA VAL A 114 14.17 -16.67 -0.22
C VAL A 114 12.79 -16.07 -0.50
N LEU A 115 12.55 -15.69 -1.76
CA LEU A 115 11.22 -15.35 -2.27
C LEU A 115 10.61 -16.57 -2.93
N VAL A 116 9.39 -16.91 -2.54
CA VAL A 116 8.59 -17.98 -3.15
C VAL A 116 7.35 -17.34 -3.74
N GLU A 117 7.17 -17.43 -5.06
CA GLU A 117 5.99 -16.89 -5.74
C GLU A 117 4.73 -17.67 -5.32
N LEU A 118 3.61 -16.94 -5.15
CA LEU A 118 2.30 -17.46 -4.75
C LEU A 118 1.39 -17.71 -5.95
#